data_AF-A0A4P9XGB4-F1
#
_entry.id   AF-A0A4P9XGB4-F1
#
_cell.length_a   1.000
_cell.length_b   1.000
_cell.length_c   1.000
_cell.angle_alpha   90.00
_cell.angle_beta   90.00
_cell.angle_gamma   90.00
#
_symmetry.space_group_name_H-M   'P 1'
#
loop_
_entity.id
_entity.type
_entity.pdbx_description
1 polymer ?
#
loop_
_entity_poly.entity_id
_entity_poly.type
_entity_poly.pdbx_seq_one_letter_code
_entity_poly.pdbx_strand_id
1 'polypeptide(L)'
;TNGSVLTLPYHGIESYANWKPNADFLAGVPQVDWEKVHPDMIVTGMCNMGRYQTLSRLLQVILCRSQMYTFGRLQATVFCDATTVDQSKTLHGERGFRPVSIWTHGTAELEVLDTMPADSFWLPTKKEMKVVRITPLVHPLITAPVETVQHIMILLFTKKRQPLSVAIKAVAPSAEELLVGMNIDPNQPPYTMTVAQMNELAWRFERWAHRPPTLESALST
;
A
#
# COMPACT_ATOMS: atom_id res chain seq x y z
N THR A 1 -33.15 9.40 -14.06
CA THR A 1 -31.77 8.92 -13.79
C THR A 1 -31.40 9.30 -12.38
N ASN A 2 -31.84 8.49 -11.41
CA ASN A 2 -31.42 8.65 -10.02
C ASN A 2 -29.98 8.14 -9.93
N GLY A 3 -29.00 9.04 -10.02
CA GLY A 3 -27.58 8.75 -9.94
C GLY A 3 -27.16 8.41 -8.51
N SER A 4 -27.61 7.26 -7.99
CA SER A 4 -27.17 6.76 -6.69
C SER A 4 -25.79 6.12 -6.84
N VAL A 5 -24.76 6.75 -6.29
CA VAL A 5 -23.41 6.18 -6.18
C VAL A 5 -23.44 5.05 -5.15
N LEU A 6 -23.03 3.84 -5.56
CA LEU A 6 -22.91 2.70 -4.66
C LEU A 6 -21.72 2.90 -3.72
N THR A 7 -21.98 2.82 -2.42
CA THR A 7 -20.97 3.00 -1.38
C THR A 7 -20.57 1.67 -0.78
N LEU A 8 -19.28 1.36 -0.81
CA LEU A 8 -18.72 0.11 -0.31
C LEU A 8 -17.94 0.32 1.01
N PRO A 9 -18.43 -0.19 2.17
CA PRO A 9 -17.75 0.01 3.46
C PRO A 9 -16.48 -0.85 3.63
N TYR A 10 -15.32 -0.22 3.74
CA TYR A 10 -14.05 -0.89 3.99
C TYR A 10 -13.69 -0.94 5.49
N HIS A 11 -13.61 -2.16 6.01
CA HIS A 11 -13.16 -2.47 7.37
C HIS A 11 -12.00 -3.48 7.40
N GLY A 12 -11.50 -3.93 6.24
CA GLY A 12 -10.40 -4.89 6.12
C GLY A 12 -10.66 -5.97 5.05
N ILE A 13 -9.85 -7.03 5.05
CA ILE A 13 -9.96 -8.16 4.09
C ILE A 13 -11.33 -8.86 4.20
N GLU A 14 -11.88 -8.94 5.41
CA GLU A 14 -13.16 -9.59 5.67
C GLU A 14 -14.34 -8.85 5.03
N SER A 15 -14.22 -7.54 4.77
CA SER A 15 -15.31 -6.77 4.15
C SER A 15 -15.74 -7.36 2.82
N TYR A 16 -14.79 -7.74 1.97
CA TYR A 16 -15.10 -8.36 0.68
C TYR A 16 -15.63 -9.79 0.84
N ALA A 17 -15.04 -10.58 1.76
CA ALA A 17 -15.50 -11.94 2.05
C ALA A 17 -16.93 -11.97 2.61
N ASN A 18 -17.35 -10.91 3.32
CA ASN A 18 -18.70 -10.74 3.84
C ASN A 18 -19.70 -10.28 2.77
N TRP A 19 -19.23 -9.66 1.68
CA TRP A 19 -20.08 -9.26 0.55
C TRP A 19 -20.29 -10.36 -0.47
N LYS A 20 -19.24 -11.15 -0.75
CA LYS A 20 -19.27 -12.19 -1.78
C LYS A 20 -20.44 -13.19 -1.66
N PRO A 21 -20.89 -13.61 -0.45
CA PRO A 21 -22.07 -14.45 -0.27
C PRO A 21 -23.40 -13.73 -0.53
N ASN A 22 -23.42 -12.40 -0.43
CA ASN A 22 -24.60 -11.53 -0.63
C ASN A 22 -24.49 -10.73 -1.94
N ALA A 23 -23.88 -11.31 -2.99
CA ALA A 23 -23.48 -10.59 -4.20
C ALA A 23 -24.64 -10.07 -5.08
N ASP A 24 -25.90 -10.29 -4.70
CA ASP A 24 -27.06 -9.80 -5.45
C ASP A 24 -27.03 -8.28 -5.65
N PHE A 25 -26.51 -7.51 -4.68
CA PHE A 25 -26.35 -6.06 -4.83
C PHE A 25 -25.17 -5.65 -5.72
N LEU A 26 -24.24 -6.57 -6.01
CA LEU A 26 -23.09 -6.37 -6.92
C LEU A 26 -23.38 -6.86 -8.34
N ALA A 27 -24.39 -7.71 -8.54
CA ALA A 27 -24.70 -8.36 -9.81
C ALA A 27 -25.07 -7.36 -10.95
N GLY A 28 -25.49 -6.15 -10.60
CA GLY A 28 -25.83 -5.09 -11.55
C GLY A 28 -24.74 -4.03 -11.77
N VAL A 29 -23.57 -4.18 -11.13
CA VAL A 29 -22.49 -3.19 -11.20
C VAL A 29 -21.65 -3.44 -12.45
N PRO A 30 -21.54 -2.47 -13.39
CA PRO A 30 -20.73 -2.64 -14.57
C PRO A 30 -19.25 -2.66 -14.21
N GLN A 31 -18.48 -3.55 -14.84
CA GLN A 31 -17.03 -3.45 -14.78
C GLN A 31 -16.58 -2.31 -15.70
N VAL A 32 -15.83 -1.36 -15.15
CA VAL A 32 -15.31 -0.19 -15.87
C VAL A 32 -13.83 -0.38 -16.15
N ASP A 33 -13.39 0.11 -17.30
CA ASP A 33 -11.98 0.14 -17.68
C ASP A 33 -11.15 0.90 -16.63
N TRP A 34 -9.98 0.37 -16.26
CA TRP A 34 -9.08 0.91 -15.25
C TRP A 34 -8.59 2.32 -15.58
N GLU A 35 -8.55 2.67 -16.86
CA GLU A 35 -8.18 4.01 -17.33
C GLU A 35 -9.11 5.09 -16.74
N LYS A 36 -10.38 4.77 -16.46
CA LYS A 36 -11.37 5.71 -15.93
C LYS A 36 -11.69 5.39 -14.48
N VAL A 37 -11.83 6.44 -13.67
CA VAL A 37 -12.39 6.29 -12.32
C VAL A 37 -13.83 5.82 -12.45
N HIS A 38 -14.21 4.82 -11.65
CA HIS A 38 -15.56 4.28 -11.69
C HIS A 38 -16.57 5.36 -11.27
N PRO A 39 -17.56 5.71 -12.13
CA PRO A 39 -18.46 6.84 -11.87
C PRO A 39 -19.50 6.51 -10.79
N ASP A 40 -19.95 5.25 -10.74
CA ASP A 40 -21.09 4.86 -9.91
C ASP A 40 -20.70 4.13 -8.61
N MET A 41 -19.42 4.11 -8.25
CA MET A 41 -18.94 3.40 -7.06
C MET A 41 -17.85 4.17 -6.33
N ILE A 42 -17.98 4.19 -5.01
CA ILE A 42 -16.97 4.72 -4.10
C ILE A 42 -16.76 3.77 -2.93
N VAL A 43 -15.51 3.61 -2.52
CA VAL A 43 -15.16 2.90 -1.29
C VAL A 43 -15.15 3.92 -0.16
N THR A 44 -15.82 3.63 0.96
CA THR A 44 -15.76 4.48 2.16
C THR A 44 -15.45 3.64 3.37
N GLY A 45 -14.94 4.23 4.44
CA GLY A 45 -14.75 3.48 5.68
C GLY A 45 -13.70 4.06 6.58
N MET A 46 -13.15 3.20 7.44
CA MET A 46 -12.13 3.58 8.40
C MET A 46 -10.94 2.64 8.27
N CYS A 47 -9.76 3.20 8.01
CA CYS A 47 -8.50 2.48 8.08
C CYS A 47 -7.84 2.76 9.44
N ASN A 48 -8.49 2.29 10.51
CA ASN A 48 -8.09 2.59 11.88
C ASN A 48 -7.75 1.31 12.63
N MET A 49 -6.47 1.05 12.93
CA MET A 49 -6.01 0.14 13.99
C MET A 49 -4.51 0.32 14.25
N GLY A 50 -4.10 1.39 14.94
CA GLY A 50 -2.82 1.53 15.65
C GLY A 50 -1.50 1.42 14.86
N ARG A 51 -1.53 1.07 13.57
CA ARG A 51 -0.40 0.83 12.67
C ARG A 51 -0.84 1.11 11.24
N TYR A 52 0.10 1.49 10.38
CA TYR A 52 -0.10 1.74 8.95
C TYR A 52 -0.48 0.48 8.13
N GLN A 53 -0.75 -0.66 8.78
CA GLN A 53 -0.98 -1.96 8.14
C GLN A 53 -2.28 -1.98 7.34
N THR A 54 -3.38 -1.43 7.85
CA THR A 54 -4.66 -1.41 7.14
C THR A 54 -4.59 -0.56 5.87
N LEU A 55 -3.94 0.61 5.95
CA LEU A 55 -3.71 1.45 4.77
C LEU A 55 -2.78 0.76 3.77
N SER A 56 -1.65 0.21 4.21
CA SER A 56 -0.77 -0.58 3.35
C SER A 56 -1.51 -1.73 2.67
N ARG A 57 -2.41 -2.42 3.39
CA ARG A 57 -3.18 -3.54 2.82
C ARG A 57 -4.17 -3.07 1.77
N LEU A 58 -4.87 -1.95 2.00
CA LEU A 58 -5.75 -1.35 1.00
C LEU A 58 -4.96 -0.99 -0.27
N LEU A 59 -3.77 -0.39 -0.13
CA LEU A 59 -2.89 -0.04 -1.25
C LEU A 59 -2.38 -1.29 -2.01
N GLN A 60 -2.14 -2.40 -1.31
CA GLN A 60 -1.83 -3.67 -1.96
C GLN A 60 -3.02 -4.26 -2.72
N VAL A 61 -4.23 -4.17 -2.16
CA VAL A 61 -5.47 -4.61 -2.82
C VAL A 61 -5.72 -3.81 -4.10
N ILE A 62 -5.48 -2.49 -4.05
CA ILE A 62 -5.47 -1.58 -5.20
C ILE A 62 -4.46 -2.06 -6.25
N LEU A 63 -3.21 -2.27 -5.84
CA LEU A 63 -2.12 -2.67 -6.72
C LEU A 63 -2.41 -4.00 -7.43
N CYS A 64 -2.94 -4.99 -6.70
CA CYS A 64 -3.32 -6.29 -7.26
C CYS A 64 -4.64 -6.26 -8.06
N ARG A 65 -5.35 -5.12 -8.13
CA ARG A 65 -6.70 -5.00 -8.72
C ARG A 65 -7.66 -6.08 -8.21
N SER A 66 -7.60 -6.33 -6.90
CA SER A 66 -8.34 -7.42 -6.25
C SER A 66 -9.52 -6.90 -5.43
N GLN A 67 -10.39 -7.80 -4.98
CA GLN A 67 -11.58 -7.47 -4.20
C GLN A 67 -12.47 -6.45 -4.94
N MET A 68 -12.84 -5.34 -4.31
CA MET A 68 -13.66 -4.30 -4.94
C MET A 68 -13.00 -3.64 -6.16
N TYR A 69 -11.68 -3.71 -6.29
CA TYR A 69 -10.96 -3.14 -7.43
C TYR A 69 -11.01 -4.04 -8.68
N THR A 70 -11.70 -5.19 -8.64
CA THR A 70 -12.03 -5.96 -9.84
C THR A 70 -13.07 -5.25 -10.71
N PHE A 71 -13.90 -4.38 -10.13
CA PHE A 71 -14.90 -3.59 -10.84
C PHE A 71 -14.31 -2.40 -11.60
N GLY A 72 -13.03 -2.09 -11.40
CA GLY A 72 -12.33 -1.00 -12.04
C GLY A 72 -11.62 -0.10 -11.04
N ARG A 73 -11.26 1.10 -11.48
CA ARG A 73 -10.50 2.05 -10.68
C ARG A 73 -11.42 2.83 -9.73
N LEU A 74 -11.65 2.28 -8.55
CA LEU A 74 -12.50 2.89 -7.53
C LEU A 74 -11.77 3.99 -6.76
N GLN A 75 -12.45 5.09 -6.47
CA GLN A 75 -11.97 6.07 -5.49
C GLN A 75 -12.33 5.57 -4.09
N ALA A 76 -11.43 5.77 -3.12
CA ALA A 76 -11.71 5.50 -1.71
C ALA A 76 -11.66 6.78 -0.87
N THR A 77 -12.68 7.03 -0.05
CA THR A 77 -12.69 8.10 0.96
C THR A 77 -12.74 7.48 2.34
N VAL A 78 -11.62 7.49 3.05
CA VAL A 78 -11.48 6.76 4.33
C VAL A 78 -10.97 7.67 5.45
N PHE A 79 -11.36 7.35 6.68
CA PHE A 79 -10.75 7.93 7.87
C PHE A 79 -9.46 7.17 8.22
N CYS A 80 -8.38 7.90 8.48
CA CYS A 80 -7.08 7.36 8.90
C CYS A 80 -6.53 8.18 10.07
N ASP A 81 -5.71 7.59 10.93
CA ASP A 81 -5.01 8.38 11.95
C ASP A 81 -4.01 9.36 11.30
N ALA A 82 -3.94 10.58 11.82
CA ALA A 82 -3.12 11.64 11.24
C ALA A 82 -1.65 11.22 11.09
N THR A 83 -1.10 10.48 12.06
CA THR A 83 0.29 9.98 11.99
C THR A 83 0.52 9.06 10.80
N THR A 84 -0.40 8.13 10.53
CA THR A 84 -0.27 7.21 9.39
C THR A 84 -0.35 7.97 8.07
N VAL A 85 -1.24 8.96 7.95
CA VAL A 85 -1.38 9.80 6.76
C VAL A 85 -0.13 10.66 6.52
N ASP A 86 0.43 11.25 7.57
CA ASP A 86 1.63 12.06 7.43
C ASP A 86 2.85 11.20 7.05
N GLN A 87 2.95 10.00 7.63
CA GLN A 87 3.97 9.03 7.25
C GLN A 87 3.79 8.53 5.81
N SER A 88 2.56 8.27 5.37
CA SER A 88 2.29 7.78 4.02
C SER A 88 2.65 8.81 2.94
N LYS A 89 2.49 10.11 3.25
CA LYS A 89 2.88 11.21 2.35
C LYS A 89 4.36 11.59 2.43
N THR A 90 5.10 11.10 3.42
CA THR A 90 6.53 11.43 3.59
C THR A 90 7.35 11.04 2.36
N LEU A 91 8.25 11.91 1.90
CA LEU A 91 9.11 11.64 0.75
C LEU A 91 10.33 10.80 1.12
N HIS A 92 10.93 10.15 0.12
CA HIS A 92 12.18 9.42 0.32
C HIS A 92 13.29 10.37 0.80
N GLY A 93 14.17 9.88 1.66
CA GLY A 93 15.22 10.68 2.29
C GLY A 93 14.76 11.44 3.54
N GLU A 94 13.45 11.52 3.80
CA GLU A 94 12.96 12.10 5.04
C GLU A 94 12.91 11.07 6.17
N ARG A 95 13.12 11.53 7.41
CA ARG A 95 13.16 10.68 8.61
C ARG A 95 11.86 9.87 8.84
N GLY A 96 10.74 10.44 8.40
CA GLY A 96 9.40 9.87 8.50
C GLY A 96 9.08 8.79 7.47
N PHE A 97 9.95 8.55 6.49
CA PHE A 97 9.71 7.59 5.41
C PHE A 97 9.64 6.16 5.95
N ARG A 98 8.60 5.43 5.54
CA ARG A 98 8.22 4.09 6.00
C ARG A 98 7.72 3.24 4.83
N PRO A 99 7.50 1.92 5.03
CA PRO A 99 6.93 1.07 3.98
C PRO A 99 5.58 1.56 3.45
N VAL A 100 4.73 2.17 4.28
CA VAL A 100 3.47 2.77 3.82
C VAL A 100 3.67 3.93 2.84
N SER A 101 4.78 4.67 2.96
CA SER A 101 5.14 5.73 2.02
C SER A 101 5.41 5.13 0.63
N ILE A 102 6.18 4.04 0.57
CA ILE A 102 6.45 3.34 -0.69
C ILE A 102 5.16 2.83 -1.33
N TRP A 103 4.29 2.19 -0.55
CA TRP A 103 2.99 1.75 -1.07
C TRP A 103 2.15 2.91 -1.58
N THR A 104 2.10 4.02 -0.85
CA THR A 104 1.25 5.16 -1.23
C THR A 104 1.75 5.77 -2.53
N HIS A 105 3.00 6.24 -2.54
CA HIS A 105 3.62 6.86 -3.72
C HIS A 105 3.67 5.92 -4.93
N GLY A 106 3.70 4.60 -4.71
CA GLY A 106 3.78 3.62 -5.77
C GLY A 106 2.45 3.16 -6.38
N THR A 107 1.32 3.43 -5.73
CA THR A 107 0.03 2.81 -6.11
C THR A 107 -1.12 3.80 -6.27
N ALA A 108 -1.11 4.92 -5.56
CA ALA A 108 -2.25 5.83 -5.53
C ALA A 108 -1.86 7.27 -5.20
N GLU A 109 -2.69 8.21 -5.64
CA GLU A 109 -2.69 9.57 -5.14
C GLU A 109 -3.47 9.64 -3.82
N LEU A 110 -2.89 10.29 -2.82
CA LEU A 110 -3.50 10.46 -1.50
C LEU A 110 -3.67 11.94 -1.16
N GLU A 111 -4.91 12.36 -1.07
CA GLU A 111 -5.33 13.73 -0.76
C GLU A 111 -5.99 13.78 0.61
N VAL A 112 -5.65 14.81 1.40
CA VAL A 112 -6.30 15.06 2.69
C VAL A 112 -7.48 15.98 2.42
N LEU A 113 -8.69 15.48 2.63
CA LEU A 113 -9.91 16.27 2.47
C LEU A 113 -10.23 17.08 3.72
N ASP A 114 -9.98 16.49 4.90
CA ASP A 114 -10.28 17.12 6.18
C ASP A 114 -9.45 16.54 7.32
N THR A 115 -9.36 17.28 8.43
CA THR A 115 -8.70 16.86 9.68
C THR A 115 -9.64 17.05 10.85
N MET A 116 -9.98 15.95 11.51
CA MET A 116 -10.89 15.89 12.65
C MET A 116 -10.11 15.79 13.97
N PRO A 117 -10.40 16.67 14.95
CA PRO A 117 -9.92 16.53 16.32
C PRO A 117 -10.29 15.19 16.95
N ALA A 118 -9.47 14.72 17.88
CA ALA A 118 -9.62 13.41 18.51
C ALA A 118 -10.90 13.27 19.37
N ASP A 119 -11.40 14.39 19.89
CA ASP A 119 -12.62 14.52 20.71
C ASP A 119 -13.90 14.68 19.87
N SER A 120 -13.79 14.75 18.54
CA SER A 120 -14.95 14.83 17.63
C SER A 120 -15.67 13.50 17.45
N PHE A 121 -15.13 12.40 17.97
CA PHE A 121 -15.70 11.05 17.86
C PHE A 121 -16.41 10.65 19.15
N TRP A 122 -17.52 9.90 19.02
CA TRP A 122 -18.30 9.41 20.16
C TRP A 122 -17.46 8.59 21.15
N LEU A 123 -16.52 7.79 20.62
CA LEU A 123 -15.37 7.28 21.35
C LEU A 123 -14.17 8.13 20.96
N PRO A 124 -13.68 9.00 21.86
CA PRO A 124 -12.50 9.79 21.59
C PRO A 124 -11.34 8.89 21.14
N THR A 125 -10.72 9.26 20.04
CA THR A 125 -9.54 8.56 19.53
C THR A 125 -8.31 9.03 20.30
N LYS A 126 -7.22 8.24 20.30
CA LYS A 126 -5.94 8.67 20.92
C LYS A 126 -5.20 9.73 20.09
N LYS A 127 -5.62 9.91 18.84
CA LYS A 127 -4.94 10.72 17.84
C LYS A 127 -5.98 11.41 16.98
N GLU A 128 -5.62 12.55 16.42
CA GLU A 128 -6.38 13.20 15.35
C GLU A 128 -6.58 12.24 14.17
N MET A 129 -7.72 12.41 13.51
CA MET A 129 -8.11 11.61 12.36
C MET A 129 -8.12 12.51 11.13
N LYS A 130 -7.71 11.98 9.98
CA LYS A 130 -7.81 12.66 8.70
C LYS A 130 -8.77 11.91 7.80
N VAL A 131 -9.62 12.65 7.11
CA VAL A 131 -10.41 12.14 5.99
C VAL A 131 -9.52 12.23 4.77
N VAL A 132 -9.23 11.09 4.15
CA VAL A 132 -8.36 11.03 2.98
C VAL A 132 -9.09 10.44 1.78
N ARG A 133 -8.86 11.04 0.63
CA ARG A 133 -9.22 10.51 -0.68
C ARG A 133 -8.02 9.78 -1.26
N ILE A 134 -8.22 8.53 -1.64
CA ILE A 134 -7.24 7.67 -2.28
C ILE A 134 -7.76 7.39 -3.70
N THR A 135 -7.00 7.83 -4.69
CA THR A 135 -7.29 7.60 -6.11
C THR A 135 -6.19 6.73 -6.68
N PRO A 136 -6.47 5.47 -7.08
CA PRO A 136 -5.45 4.62 -7.66
C PRO A 136 -4.82 5.25 -8.90
N LEU A 137 -3.52 5.01 -9.08
CA LEU A 137 -2.83 5.35 -10.31
C LEU A 137 -3.32 4.46 -11.45
N VAL A 138 -3.38 5.04 -12.65
CA VAL A 138 -3.63 4.27 -13.88
C VAL A 138 -2.48 3.28 -14.10
N HIS A 139 -1.25 3.77 -13.99
CA HIS A 139 -0.03 2.98 -14.07
C HIS A 139 0.72 3.05 -12.74
N PRO A 140 0.65 2.01 -11.88
CA PRO A 140 1.40 1.99 -10.64
C PRO A 140 2.91 1.93 -10.92
N LEU A 141 3.70 2.57 -10.04
CA LEU A 141 5.16 2.54 -10.12
C LEU A 141 5.75 1.22 -9.62
N ILE A 142 4.98 0.47 -8.84
CA ILE A 142 5.32 -0.87 -8.38
C ILE A 142 4.71 -1.87 -9.36
N THR A 143 5.54 -2.73 -9.92
CA THR A 143 5.16 -3.80 -10.86
C THR A 143 5.68 -5.17 -10.43
N ALA A 144 6.63 -5.22 -9.51
CA ALA A 144 7.11 -6.45 -8.91
C ALA A 144 6.02 -7.14 -8.07
N PRO A 145 6.10 -8.47 -7.86
CA PRO A 145 5.15 -9.19 -7.03
C PRO A 145 5.01 -8.55 -5.64
N VAL A 146 3.75 -8.33 -5.23
CA VAL A 146 3.43 -7.58 -4.00
C VAL A 146 4.04 -8.23 -2.77
N GLU A 147 4.02 -9.54 -2.71
CA GLU A 147 4.57 -10.36 -1.62
C GLU A 147 6.08 -10.15 -1.48
N THR A 148 6.79 -10.10 -2.60
CA THR A 148 8.23 -9.86 -2.65
C THR A 148 8.59 -8.47 -2.22
N VAL A 149 7.88 -7.46 -2.74
CA VAL A 149 8.07 -6.06 -2.36
C VAL A 149 7.81 -5.91 -0.85
N GLN A 150 6.73 -6.51 -0.34
CA GLN A 150 6.41 -6.52 1.09
C GLN A 150 7.52 -7.17 1.93
N HIS A 151 7.99 -8.35 1.53
CA HIS A 151 9.04 -9.09 2.22
C HIS A 151 10.33 -8.26 2.33
N ILE A 152 10.82 -7.74 1.20
CA ILE A 152 12.02 -6.92 1.15
C ILE A 152 11.84 -5.68 2.03
N MET A 153 10.73 -4.95 1.90
CA MET A 153 10.50 -3.75 2.70
C MET A 153 10.45 -4.04 4.20
N ILE A 154 9.79 -5.11 4.64
CA ILE A 154 9.73 -5.47 6.06
C ILE A 154 11.15 -5.68 6.61
N LEU A 155 11.96 -6.49 5.94
CA LEU A 155 13.31 -6.83 6.40
C LEU A 155 14.26 -5.65 6.30
N LEU A 156 14.22 -4.91 5.19
CA LEU A 156 15.11 -3.78 4.95
C LEU A 156 14.85 -2.64 5.94
N PHE A 157 13.59 -2.37 6.28
CA PHE A 157 13.24 -1.30 7.23
C PHE A 157 13.49 -1.65 8.70
N THR A 158 13.82 -2.90 9.05
CA THR A 158 14.34 -3.24 10.39
C THR A 158 15.66 -2.52 10.67
N LYS A 159 16.50 -2.34 9.63
CA LYS A 159 17.79 -1.67 9.68
C LYS A 159 17.78 -0.33 8.94
N LYS A 160 16.64 0.38 8.93
CA LYS A 160 16.43 1.56 8.06
C LYS A 160 17.48 2.68 8.17
N ARG A 161 18.18 2.82 9.29
CA ARG A 161 19.20 3.87 9.51
C ARG A 161 20.63 3.42 9.21
N GLN A 162 20.83 2.13 8.99
CA GLN A 162 22.13 1.56 8.63
C GLN A 162 22.37 1.75 7.14
N PRO A 163 23.63 1.74 6.67
CA PRO A 163 23.95 1.66 5.25
C PRO A 163 23.19 0.53 4.54
N LEU A 164 22.75 0.77 3.30
CA LEU A 164 22.01 -0.20 2.51
C LEU A 164 22.78 -1.52 2.35
N SER A 165 24.10 -1.46 2.16
CA SER A 165 25.00 -2.63 2.10
C SER A 165 24.94 -3.52 3.35
N VAL A 166 24.58 -2.97 4.51
CA VAL A 166 24.39 -3.70 5.77
C VAL A 166 22.94 -4.13 5.95
N ALA A 167 21.99 -3.27 5.58
CA ALA A 167 20.57 -3.53 5.72
C ALA A 167 20.10 -4.67 4.80
N ILE A 168 20.61 -4.73 3.57
CA ILE A 168 20.19 -5.71 2.54
C ILE A 168 20.48 -7.16 2.96
N LYS A 169 21.51 -7.38 3.79
CA LYS A 169 21.84 -8.69 4.37
C LYS A 169 20.71 -9.29 5.22
N ALA A 170 19.79 -8.47 5.71
CA ALA A 170 18.61 -8.95 6.41
C ALA A 170 17.59 -9.61 5.48
N VAL A 171 17.62 -9.29 4.17
CA VAL A 171 16.75 -9.87 3.14
C VAL A 171 17.19 -11.29 2.80
N ALA A 172 18.47 -11.47 2.51
CA ALA A 172 19.07 -12.79 2.25
C ALA A 172 20.61 -12.74 2.40
N PRO A 173 21.27 -13.89 2.62
CA PRO A 173 22.73 -13.98 2.58
C PRO A 173 23.27 -13.60 1.20
N SER A 174 24.32 -12.77 1.11
CA SER A 174 24.90 -12.27 -0.15
C SER A 174 23.97 -11.40 -1.01
N ALA A 175 22.89 -10.87 -0.44
CA ALA A 175 21.95 -10.00 -1.14
C ALA A 175 22.55 -8.66 -1.61
N GLU A 176 23.78 -8.32 -1.21
CA GLU A 176 24.54 -7.17 -1.73
C GLU A 176 24.75 -7.25 -3.24
N GLU A 177 24.81 -8.45 -3.82
CA GLU A 177 24.90 -8.66 -5.27
C GLU A 177 23.73 -8.00 -6.02
N LEU A 178 22.56 -7.92 -5.39
CA LEU A 178 21.37 -7.32 -5.99
C LEU A 178 21.55 -5.81 -6.24
N LEU A 179 22.40 -5.16 -5.46
CA LEU A 179 22.69 -3.73 -5.58
C LEU A 179 23.66 -3.43 -6.74
N VAL A 180 24.38 -4.43 -7.25
CA VAL A 180 25.39 -4.23 -8.28
C VAL A 180 24.74 -3.75 -9.57
N GLY A 181 25.16 -2.59 -10.07
CA GLY A 181 24.61 -1.98 -11.29
C GLY A 181 23.23 -1.32 -11.10
N MET A 182 22.72 -1.22 -9.88
CA MET A 182 21.65 -0.27 -9.57
C MET A 182 22.25 1.14 -9.47
N ASN A 183 21.51 2.16 -9.89
CA ASN A 183 21.89 3.55 -9.64
C ASN A 183 21.53 3.95 -8.20
N ILE A 184 22.26 3.39 -7.23
CA ILE A 184 22.07 3.62 -5.80
C ILE A 184 23.41 3.62 -5.07
N ASP A 185 23.60 4.53 -4.13
CA ASP A 185 24.77 4.53 -3.24
C ASP A 185 24.55 3.52 -2.10
N PRO A 186 25.34 2.42 -2.01
CA PRO A 186 25.18 1.40 -0.97
C PRO A 186 25.45 1.91 0.45
N ASN A 187 26.05 3.09 0.60
CA ASN A 187 26.30 3.71 1.89
C ASN A 187 25.10 4.53 2.41
N GLN A 188 24.13 4.83 1.53
CA GLN A 188 22.91 5.52 1.95
C GLN A 188 21.98 4.58 2.72
N PRO A 189 21.20 5.08 3.68
CA PRO A 189 20.24 4.26 4.39
C PRO A 189 19.03 3.88 3.52
N PRO A 190 18.36 2.72 3.75
CA PRO A 190 17.19 2.29 2.98
C PRO A 190 16.06 3.30 2.81
N TYR A 191 15.85 4.21 3.76
CA TYR A 191 14.76 5.19 3.66
C TYR A 191 14.98 6.27 2.59
N THR A 192 16.18 6.34 2.00
CA THR A 192 16.49 7.23 0.88
C THR A 192 16.12 6.63 -0.47
N MET A 193 15.74 5.34 -0.52
CA MET A 193 15.37 4.67 -1.75
C MET A 193 14.08 5.24 -2.35
N THR A 194 14.09 5.48 -3.66
CA THR A 194 12.88 5.82 -4.42
C THR A 194 11.99 4.59 -4.59
N VAL A 195 10.71 4.81 -4.93
CA VAL A 195 9.79 3.71 -5.26
C VAL A 195 10.31 2.88 -6.44
N ALA A 196 10.88 3.54 -7.46
CA ALA A 196 11.45 2.87 -8.63
C ALA A 196 12.64 1.97 -8.26
N GLN A 197 13.56 2.45 -7.40
CA GLN A 197 14.67 1.64 -6.90
C GLN A 197 14.17 0.45 -6.07
N MET A 198 13.13 0.64 -5.26
CA MET A 198 12.53 -0.47 -4.51
C MET A 198 11.89 -1.51 -5.43
N ASN A 199 11.17 -1.06 -6.46
CA ASN A 199 10.57 -1.94 -7.47
C ASN A 199 11.64 -2.72 -8.27
N GLU A 200 12.72 -2.05 -8.66
CA GLU A 200 13.85 -2.68 -9.34
C GLU A 200 14.52 -3.74 -8.44
N LEU A 201 14.78 -3.41 -7.18
CA LEU A 201 15.35 -4.34 -6.20
C LEU A 201 14.47 -5.59 -6.06
N ALA A 202 13.15 -5.42 -5.98
CA ALA A 202 12.21 -6.53 -5.89
C ALA A 202 12.24 -7.43 -7.12
N TRP A 203 12.31 -6.86 -8.33
CA TRP A 203 12.47 -7.66 -9.56
C TRP A 203 13.80 -8.39 -9.65
N ARG A 204 14.90 -7.74 -9.22
CA ARG A 204 16.22 -8.38 -9.17
C ARG A 204 16.21 -9.56 -8.21
N PHE A 205 15.61 -9.38 -7.04
CA PHE A 205 15.46 -10.44 -6.06
C PHE A 205 14.58 -11.60 -6.55
N GLU A 206 13.49 -11.33 -7.25
CA GLU A 206 12.67 -12.37 -7.90
C GLU A 206 13.46 -13.23 -8.89
N ARG A 207 14.34 -12.59 -9.67
CA ARG A 207 15.12 -13.23 -10.74
C ARG A 207 16.45 -13.77 -10.25
N TRP A 208 16.75 -13.62 -8.96
CA TRP A 208 18.04 -13.99 -8.42
C TRP A 208 18.13 -15.51 -8.22
N ALA A 209 19.16 -16.12 -8.81
CA ALA A 209 19.36 -17.57 -8.75
C ALA A 209 19.51 -18.11 -7.32
N HIS A 210 19.95 -17.26 -6.39
CA HIS A 210 20.15 -17.61 -4.97
C HIS A 210 18.99 -17.15 -4.08
N ARG A 211 17.83 -16.79 -4.66
CA ARG A 211 16.64 -16.42 -3.91
C ARG A 211 16.28 -17.53 -2.91
N PRO A 212 16.18 -17.22 -1.61
CA PRO A 212 15.79 -18.21 -0.62
C PRO A 212 14.39 -18.77 -0.91
N PRO A 213 14.18 -20.10 -0.78
CA PRO A 213 12.87 -20.72 -0.99
C PRO A 213 11.85 -20.35 0.11
N THR A 214 12.29 -19.68 1.18
CA THR A 214 11.46 -19.35 2.35
C THR A 214 10.26 -18.47 2.02
N LEU A 215 10.26 -17.73 0.92
CA LEU A 215 9.08 -16.99 0.47
C LEU A 215 7.91 -17.90 0.11
N GLU A 216 8.15 -19.00 -0.60
CA GLU A 216 7.10 -19.95 -0.96
C GLU A 216 6.49 -20.59 0.30
N SER A 217 7.33 -20.92 1.29
CA SER A 217 6.86 -21.48 2.57
C SER A 217 6.11 -20.47 3.46
N ALA A 218 6.49 -19.18 3.42
CA ALA A 218 5.86 -18.12 4.21
C ALA A 218 4.55 -17.61 3.61
N LEU A 219 4.32 -17.87 2.32
CA LEU A 219 3.09 -17.54 1.58
C LEU A 219 2.06 -18.68 1.58
N SER A 220 2.50 -19.88 1.98
CA SER A 220 1.65 -21.09 2.07
C SER A 220 0.94 -21.24 3.44
N THR A 221 1.10 -20.27 4.34
CA THR A 221 0.48 -20.20 5.68
C THR A 221 -0.37 -18.95 5.82
#